data_AF-A0A3Z0MS29-F1
#
_entry.id   AF-A0A3Z0MS29-F1
#
_cell.length_a   1.000
_cell.length_b   1.000
_cell.length_c   1.000
_cell.angle_alpha   90.00
_cell.angle_beta   90.00
_cell.angle_gamma   90.00
#
_symmetry.space_group_name_H-M   'P 1'
#
loop_
_entity.id
_entity.type
_entity.pdbx_description
1 polymer ?
#
loop_
_entity_poly.entity_id
_entity_poly.type
_entity_poly.pdbx_seq_one_letter_code
_entity_poly.pdbx_strand_id
1 'polypeptide(L)' 'MSKPTDEEIIAVLKRRGPCMTYVVNNWLRDDHRSLQTAYVLRRLKKLEAIGVVKRVKTNYKVQICWEAAQ' A
#
# COMPACT_ATOMS: atom_id res chain seq x y z
N MET A 1 3.44 4.33 -19.17
CA MET A 1 3.16 3.45 -18.01
C MET A 1 2.06 4.09 -17.18
N SER A 2 0.99 3.35 -16.90
CA SER A 2 -0.10 3.85 -16.05
C SER A 2 0.31 3.80 -14.58
N LYS A 3 -0.34 4.60 -13.74
CA LYS A 3 -0.22 4.49 -12.27
C LYS A 3 -1.12 3.35 -11.79
N PRO A 4 -0.77 2.65 -10.70
CA PRO A 4 -1.62 1.58 -10.17
C PRO A 4 -2.96 2.14 -9.68
N THR A 5 -4.01 1.37 -9.85
CA THR A 5 -5.33 1.66 -9.30
C THR A 5 -5.39 1.37 -7.80
N ASP A 6 -6.47 1.80 -7.15
CA ASP A 6 -6.68 1.48 -5.74
C ASP A 6 -6.91 -0.02 -5.53
N GLU A 7 -7.61 -0.66 -6.46
CA GLU A 7 -7.87 -2.10 -6.43
C GLU A 7 -6.57 -2.90 -6.49
N GLU A 8 -5.61 -2.49 -7.33
CA GLU A 8 -4.28 -3.13 -7.40
C GLU A 8 -3.52 -2.98 -6.07
N ILE A 9 -3.57 -1.81 -5.46
CA ILE A 9 -2.96 -1.56 -4.14
C ILE A 9 -3.60 -2.44 -3.06
N ILE A 10 -4.94 -2.54 -3.04
CA ILE A 10 -5.69 -3.37 -2.09
C ILE A 10 -5.38 -4.86 -2.34
N ALA A 11 -5.29 -5.28 -3.59
CA ALA A 11 -4.99 -6.67 -3.97
C ALA A 11 -3.62 -7.10 -3.44
N VAL A 12 -2.61 -6.22 -3.47
CA VAL A 12 -1.31 -6.49 -2.85
C VAL A 12 -1.46 -6.78 -1.36
N LEU A 13 -2.20 -5.95 -0.62
CA LEU A 13 -2.42 -6.13 0.82
C LEU A 13 -3.21 -7.41 1.13
N LYS A 14 -4.25 -7.72 0.34
CA LYS A 14 -5.04 -8.96 0.51
C LYS A 14 -4.21 -10.21 0.23
N ARG A 15 -3.31 -10.18 -0.76
CA ARG A 15 -2.51 -11.33 -1.19
C ARG A 15 -1.27 -11.57 -0.32
N ARG A 16 -0.62 -10.49 0.13
CA ARG A 16 0.66 -10.55 0.85
C ARG A 16 0.52 -10.40 2.36
N GLY A 17 -0.66 -10.01 2.84
CA GLY A 17 -0.90 -9.66 4.23
C GLY A 17 -0.35 -8.27 4.59
N PRO A 18 -0.35 -7.94 5.89
CA PRO A 18 0.06 -6.63 6.35
C PRO A 18 1.51 -6.30 6.00
N CYS A 19 1.75 -5.13 5.41
CA CYS A 19 3.10 -4.73 5.02
C CYS A 19 3.31 -3.22 4.92
N MET A 20 4.57 -2.80 4.89
CA MET A 20 4.98 -1.39 4.84
C MET A 20 4.74 -0.77 3.47
N THR A 21 4.55 0.56 3.42
CA THR A 21 4.34 1.32 2.16
C THR A 21 5.36 0.98 1.06
N TYR A 22 6.64 0.83 1.42
CA TYR A 22 7.68 0.53 0.43
C TYR A 22 7.57 -0.90 -0.12
N VAL A 23 7.05 -1.85 0.66
CA VAL A 23 6.81 -3.23 0.25
C VAL A 23 5.66 -3.28 -0.76
N VAL A 24 4.57 -2.56 -0.47
CA VAL A 24 3.46 -2.39 -1.42
C VAL A 24 3.97 -1.77 -2.74
N ASN A 25 4.76 -0.70 -2.65
CA ASN A 25 5.39 -0.09 -3.81
C ASN A 25 6.28 -1.08 -4.57
N ASN A 26 7.08 -1.88 -3.88
CA ASN A 26 7.98 -2.84 -4.52
C ASN A 26 7.21 -3.88 -5.34
N TRP A 27 6.13 -4.44 -4.79
CA TRP A 27 5.30 -5.39 -5.52
C TRP A 27 4.61 -4.79 -6.75
N LEU A 28 4.22 -3.52 -6.68
CA LEU A 28 3.61 -2.82 -7.82
C LEU A 28 4.64 -2.45 -8.90
N ARG A 29 5.94 -2.43 -8.60
CA ARG A 29 6.95 -2.00 -9.58
C ARG A 29 7.20 -3.02 -10.69
N ASP A 30 6.75 -4.26 -10.52
CA ASP A 30 6.79 -5.28 -11.57
C ASP A 30 6.01 -4.79 -12.81
N ASP A 31 4.84 -4.18 -12.59
CA ASP A 31 3.98 -3.61 -13.65
C ASP A 31 4.10 -2.08 -13.78
N HIS A 32 4.60 -1.40 -12.73
CA HIS A 32 4.72 0.06 -12.65
C HIS A 32 6.15 0.52 -12.33
N ARG A 33 7.10 0.27 -13.25
CA ARG A 33 8.56 0.41 -13.00
C ARG A 33 9.02 1.76 -12.42
N SER A 34 8.36 2.86 -12.81
CA SER A 34 8.66 4.24 -12.38
C SER A 34 7.83 4.73 -11.19
N LEU A 35 7.10 3.83 -10.52
CA LEU A 35 6.25 4.15 -9.38
C LEU A 35 7.05 4.73 -8.21
N GLN A 36 6.54 5.84 -7.68
CA GLN A 36 7.12 6.54 -6.54
C GLN A 36 6.39 6.12 -5.25
N THR A 37 7.16 5.80 -4.20
CA THR A 37 6.59 5.43 -2.88
C THR A 37 5.65 6.49 -2.33
N ALA A 38 5.93 7.78 -2.60
CA ALA A 38 5.06 8.89 -2.19
C ALA A 38 3.66 8.83 -2.83
N TYR A 39 3.54 8.29 -4.05
CA TYR A 39 2.25 8.08 -4.68
C TYR A 39 1.44 7.02 -3.93
N VAL A 40 2.05 5.85 -3.69
CA VAL A 40 1.43 4.74 -2.96
C VAL A 40 1.00 5.17 -1.56
N LEU A 41 1.85 5.93 -0.86
CA LEU A 41 1.51 6.49 0.46
C LEU A 41 0.25 7.36 0.41
N ARG A 42 0.13 8.26 -0.58
CA ARG A 42 -1.05 9.12 -0.73
C ARG A 42 -2.32 8.31 -1.01
N ARG A 43 -2.22 7.24 -1.79
CA ARG A 43 -3.37 6.36 -2.07
C ARG A 43 -3.79 5.58 -0.84
N LEU A 44 -2.85 4.97 -0.11
CA LEU A 44 -3.13 4.25 1.14
C LEU A 44 -3.79 5.15 2.20
N LYS A 45 -3.33 6.40 2.36
CA LYS A 45 -3.99 7.38 3.24
C LYS A 45 -5.42 7.72 2.81
N LYS A 46 -5.70 7.80 1.51
CA LYS A 46 -7.06 8.01 1.00
C LYS A 46 -7.95 6.79 1.28
N LEU A 47 -7.42 5.59 1.04
CA LEU A 47 -8.12 4.33 1.31
C LEU A 47 -8.40 4.15 2.80
N GLU A 48 -7.50 4.62 3.66
CA GLU A 48 -7.69 4.63 5.11
C GLU A 48 -8.81 5.57 5.54
N ALA A 49 -8.88 6.76 4.95
CA ALA A 49 -9.95 7.72 5.25
C ALA A 49 -11.35 7.18 4.91
N ILE A 50 -11.46 6.27 3.94
CA ILE A 50 -12.72 5.59 3.58
C ILE A 50 -12.86 4.20 4.21
N GLY A 51 -11.95 3.80 5.11
CA GLY A 51 -12.04 2.55 5.87
C GLY A 51 -11.68 1.26 5.10
N VAL A 52 -11.13 1.35 3.89
CA VAL A 52 -10.80 0.17 3.06
C VAL A 52 -9.45 -0.44 3.42
N VAL A 53 -8.55 0.35 4.02
CA VAL A 53 -7.30 -0.13 4.62
C VAL A 53 -7.12 0.50 5.99
N LYS A 54 -6.31 -0.10 6.85
CA LYS A 54 -6.00 0.46 8.17
C LYS A 54 -4.50 0.37 8.46
N ARG A 55 -3.99 1.31 9.27
CA ARG A 55 -2.64 1.20 9.82
C ARG A 55 -2.62 0.16 10.93
N VAL A 56 -1.58 -0.67 10.94
CA VAL A 56 -1.39 -1.68 11.97
C VAL A 56 -0.05 -1.49 12.67
N LYS A 57 0.04 -1.97 13.92
CA LYS A 57 1.27 -1.91 14.71
C LYS A 57 2.35 -2.75 14.02
N THR A 58 3.58 -2.26 14.10
CA THR A 58 4.78 -2.95 13.61
C THR A 58 5.96 -2.64 14.52
N ASN A 59 6.98 -3.50 14.51
CA ASN A 59 8.22 -3.29 15.26
C ASN A 59 9.07 -2.14 14.69
N TYR A 60 8.80 -1.70 13.45
CA TYR A 60 9.49 -0.59 12.82
C TYR A 60 8.92 0.76 13.27
N LYS A 61 9.69 1.51 14.07
CA LYS A 61 9.25 2.79 14.68
C LYS A 61 8.82 3.87 13.68
N VAL A 62 9.45 3.91 12.50
CA VAL A 62 9.26 5.01 11.52
C VAL A 62 8.41 4.61 10.31
N GLN A 63 8.18 3.31 10.10
CA GLN A 63 7.50 2.81 8.91
C GLN A 63 6.04 2.52 9.22
N ILE A 64 5.16 3.03 8.34
CA ILE A 64 3.73 2.73 8.43
C ILE A 64 3.48 1.36 7.81
N CYS A 65 2.87 0.46 8.58
CA CYS A 65 2.38 -0.83 8.12
C CYS A 65 0.87 -0.75 7.85
N TRP A 66 0.43 -1.37 6.76
CA TRP A 66 -0.94 -1.32 6.26
C TRP A 66 -1.53 -2.71 6.17
N GLU A 67 -2.81 -2.82 6.45
CA GLU A 67 -3.62 -4.03 6.28
C GLU A 67 -4.90 -3.67 5.51
N ALA A 68 -5.36 -4.57 4.63
CA ALA A 68 -6.67 -4.42 4.01
C ALA A 68 -7.76 -4.60 5.08
N ALA A 69 -8.74 -3.70 5.12
CA ALA A 69 -9.89 -3.91 5.99
C ALA A 69 -10.63 -5.18 5.57
N GLN A 70 -11.13 -5.92 6.56
CA GLN A 70 -11.97 -7.10 6.34
C GLN A 70 -13.35 -6.67 5.86
#